data_AF-A0A2V3J8A5-F1
#
_entry.id   AF-A0A2V3J8A5-F1
#
_cell.length_a   1.000
_cell.length_b   1.000
_cell.length_c   1.000
_cell.angle_alpha   90.00
_cell.angle_beta   90.00
_cell.angle_gamma   90.00
#
_symmetry.space_group_name_H-M   'P 1'
#
loop_
_entity.id
_entity.type
_entity.pdbx_description
1 polymer ?
#
loop_
_entity_poly.entity_id
_entity_poly.type
_entity_poly.pdbx_seq_one_letter_code
_entity_poly.pdbx_strand_id
1 'polypeptide(L)'
;MNNNGIASNIIDNSPGRELIQVIKDQLKKSNGAKFAIGYFFLSGFCLVKDDFPDNLSNINLNIPFLKIVMGNETTYPTKEELVAGYKLRELFKQRMIEDLQRQKLTEVQIRRLKALRDFVANNIIDVKLFDKSRLHAKLYLFLTKPEERFGSPGLAVVGSSNFTAEGLTQNKELNVLLTAREEVLYLNQWFDKLWDEAVEFREDLLKVIDIAGVLPESPYPKIGELIDPQTLFKYLVYRWTEGRVLNLHEKDILMEFQEVGVLNATKISSHYNGVILADSVGLGKSFMAAGVIQDFLNRRYPTWIPDNKDPGVLLILPPSIISQWEDLLVGRADERTLARLERGERVKINTEFFFKDNFKRMVKGDYNHKIYEIYDESGEKFLGKIAFLSLGLFQNCRADLKKGIISEELKGISEEYDLFVIDEAHKYRNKNTNRWNAARALQKKSNNFPNKFLLLTATPLNNTIDDLYNLIKIFTDDTLITFRMKNIPIDELVRQYKKLKSEYEEKGDEGIKKELKRVATEIKRKVLDEVMVLRTRKYILDQFKDLKVDGKKLIFKDPKPYSLDYSPFYKGGFNELI
;
A
#
# COMPACT_ATOMS: atom_id res chain seq x y z
N MET A 1 10.04 62.42 -19.74
CA MET A 1 10.52 63.34 -18.70
C MET A 1 11.84 62.81 -18.19
N ASN A 2 12.92 63.60 -18.33
CA ASN A 2 14.28 63.25 -17.94
C ASN A 2 14.39 63.12 -16.40
N ASN A 3 14.63 61.92 -15.90
CA ASN A 3 14.91 61.64 -14.48
C ASN A 3 16.38 61.95 -14.11
N ASN A 4 16.83 63.17 -14.39
CA ASN A 4 18.18 63.66 -14.05
C ASN A 4 18.32 64.03 -12.56
N GLY A 5 18.00 63.12 -11.65
CA GLY A 5 18.16 63.38 -10.21
C GLY A 5 17.88 62.19 -9.28
N ILE A 6 17.71 60.99 -9.79
CA ILE A 6 17.42 59.82 -8.95
C ILE A 6 18.71 59.02 -8.78
N ALA A 7 19.02 58.63 -7.53
CA ALA A 7 20.14 57.77 -7.16
C ALA A 7 20.34 56.62 -8.17
N SER A 8 21.32 56.78 -9.07
CA SER A 8 21.58 55.86 -10.19
C SER A 8 22.25 54.57 -9.73
N ASN A 9 22.77 54.57 -8.51
CA ASN A 9 23.34 53.43 -7.83
C ASN A 9 22.30 52.57 -7.09
N ILE A 10 21.01 52.94 -7.07
CA ILE A 10 19.94 52.15 -6.44
C ILE A 10 19.12 51.44 -7.50
N ILE A 11 18.99 50.12 -7.35
CA ILE A 11 18.27 49.21 -8.25
C ILE A 11 17.16 48.52 -7.46
N ASP A 12 15.92 48.70 -7.91
CA ASP A 12 14.71 48.30 -7.18
C ASP A 12 13.70 47.48 -8.01
N ASN A 13 14.09 47.07 -9.23
CA ASN A 13 13.22 46.41 -10.19
C ASN A 13 11.95 47.23 -10.56
N SER A 14 12.00 48.55 -10.45
CA SER A 14 11.04 49.41 -11.16
C SER A 14 11.33 49.37 -12.67
N PRO A 15 10.33 49.67 -13.53
CA PRO A 15 10.52 49.66 -14.98
C PRO A 15 11.72 50.51 -15.43
N GLY A 16 12.69 49.89 -16.11
CA GLY A 16 13.95 50.53 -16.52
C GLY A 16 15.05 50.56 -15.45
N ARG A 17 14.84 49.91 -14.32
CA ARG A 17 15.80 49.72 -13.20
C ARG A 17 15.81 48.28 -12.71
N GLU A 18 15.61 47.34 -13.61
CA GLU A 18 15.66 45.92 -13.32
C GLU A 18 17.09 45.46 -13.12
N LEU A 19 17.36 44.75 -12.02
CA LEU A 19 18.70 44.25 -11.71
C LEU A 19 19.26 43.36 -12.83
N ILE A 20 18.38 42.62 -13.52
CA ILE A 20 18.79 41.81 -14.65
C ILE A 20 19.53 42.61 -15.72
N GLN A 21 19.16 43.87 -15.98
CA GLN A 21 19.81 44.68 -17.02
C GLN A 21 21.26 45.00 -16.65
N VAL A 22 21.51 45.29 -15.38
CA VAL A 22 22.86 45.51 -14.84
C VAL A 22 23.69 44.23 -14.95
N ILE A 23 23.15 43.09 -14.51
CA ILE A 23 23.88 41.81 -14.57
C ILE A 23 24.25 41.47 -16.02
N LYS A 24 23.32 41.60 -16.96
CA LYS A 24 23.57 41.33 -18.39
C LYS A 24 24.65 42.22 -18.98
N ASP A 25 24.58 43.52 -18.71
CA ASP A 25 25.56 44.48 -19.20
C ASP A 25 26.96 44.21 -18.62
N GLN A 26 27.03 43.87 -17.33
CA GLN A 26 28.29 43.64 -16.66
C GLN A 26 28.93 42.29 -17.01
N LEU A 27 28.14 41.22 -17.20
CA LEU A 27 28.67 39.93 -17.66
C LEU A 27 29.41 40.06 -19.00
N LYS A 28 28.88 40.86 -19.94
CA LYS A 28 29.52 41.10 -21.25
C LYS A 28 30.84 41.88 -21.17
N LYS A 29 30.97 42.75 -20.18
CA LYS A 29 32.12 43.68 -20.03
C LYS A 29 33.19 43.16 -19.06
N SER A 30 32.83 42.27 -18.16
CA SER A 30 33.72 41.73 -17.13
C SER A 30 34.65 40.65 -17.68
N ASN A 31 35.84 40.54 -17.08
CA ASN A 31 36.78 39.44 -17.28
C ASN A 31 36.48 38.24 -16.36
N GLY A 32 35.66 38.44 -15.34
CA GLY A 32 35.19 37.39 -14.44
C GLY A 32 34.13 37.91 -13.48
N ALA A 33 33.32 36.99 -12.95
CA ALA A 33 32.22 37.27 -12.05
C ALA A 33 32.23 36.33 -10.83
N LYS A 34 31.73 36.83 -9.70
CA LYS A 34 31.71 36.13 -8.41
C LYS A 34 30.38 36.36 -7.72
N PHE A 35 29.57 35.31 -7.54
CA PHE A 35 28.23 35.39 -6.96
C PHE A 35 28.17 34.65 -5.63
N ALA A 36 27.84 35.34 -4.55
CA ALA A 36 27.52 34.71 -3.26
C ALA A 36 26.02 34.79 -3.03
N ILE A 37 25.36 33.63 -3.03
CA ILE A 37 23.89 33.52 -3.03
C ILE A 37 23.39 32.54 -1.95
N GLY A 38 22.17 32.73 -1.47
CA GLY A 38 21.57 31.86 -0.45
C GLY A 38 21.19 30.47 -0.96
N TYR A 39 20.76 30.36 -2.21
CA TYR A 39 20.43 29.11 -2.89
C TYR A 39 20.56 29.30 -4.41
N PHE A 40 21.04 28.28 -5.13
CA PHE A 40 21.19 28.35 -6.58
C PHE A 40 19.88 27.99 -7.28
N PHE A 41 19.17 29.00 -7.79
CA PHE A 41 17.95 28.80 -8.56
C PHE A 41 18.24 28.82 -10.06
N LEU A 42 17.80 27.76 -10.76
CA LEU A 42 17.94 27.66 -12.22
C LEU A 42 17.28 28.83 -12.96
N SER A 43 16.20 29.39 -12.42
CA SER A 43 15.43 30.47 -13.04
C SER A 43 16.24 31.76 -13.21
N GLY A 44 17.15 32.08 -12.29
CA GLY A 44 18.05 33.24 -12.44
C GLY A 44 19.06 33.04 -13.56
N PHE A 45 19.72 31.87 -13.60
CA PHE A 45 20.71 31.56 -14.65
C PHE A 45 20.09 31.62 -16.05
N CYS A 46 18.85 31.17 -16.20
CA CYS A 46 18.10 31.21 -17.45
C CYS A 46 18.00 32.60 -18.08
N LEU A 47 18.10 33.67 -17.28
CA LEU A 47 17.99 35.04 -17.78
C LEU A 47 19.31 35.56 -18.39
N VAL A 48 20.47 35.01 -18.02
CA VAL A 48 21.80 35.58 -18.30
C VAL A 48 22.71 34.70 -19.16
N LYS A 49 22.22 33.53 -19.60
CA LYS A 49 23.04 32.52 -20.30
C LYS A 49 23.71 33.02 -21.59
N ASP A 50 23.07 33.97 -22.28
CA ASP A 50 23.51 34.50 -23.58
C ASP A 50 24.34 35.79 -23.43
N ASP A 51 24.62 36.18 -22.19
CA ASP A 51 25.30 37.44 -21.87
C ASP A 51 26.74 37.22 -21.38
N PHE A 52 27.25 35.99 -21.48
CA PHE A 52 28.67 35.69 -21.27
C PHE A 52 29.51 36.18 -22.47
N PRO A 53 30.79 36.55 -22.29
CA PRO A 53 31.61 37.08 -23.37
C PRO A 53 31.81 36.08 -24.52
N ASP A 54 31.76 36.53 -25.77
CA ASP A 54 31.96 35.68 -26.97
C ASP A 54 33.36 35.03 -27.02
N ASN A 55 34.35 35.64 -26.37
CA ASN A 55 35.76 35.21 -26.34
C ASN A 55 36.10 34.27 -25.17
N LEU A 56 35.16 33.45 -24.71
CA LEU A 56 35.40 32.44 -23.66
C LEU A 56 36.54 31.47 -24.00
N SER A 57 36.86 31.29 -25.28
CA SER A 57 37.98 30.48 -25.78
C SER A 57 39.38 31.08 -25.56
N ASN A 58 39.50 32.39 -25.27
CA ASN A 58 40.77 33.06 -24.94
C ASN A 58 41.00 33.21 -23.44
N ILE A 59 40.04 32.81 -22.60
CA ILE A 59 40.21 32.79 -21.15
C ILE A 59 41.03 31.55 -20.82
N ASN A 60 42.12 31.76 -20.09
CA ASN A 60 43.01 30.69 -19.62
C ASN A 60 42.15 29.63 -18.90
N LEU A 61 41.98 28.45 -19.51
CA LEU A 61 41.03 27.38 -19.13
C LEU A 61 41.18 26.87 -17.67
N ASN A 62 42.20 27.34 -16.96
CA ASN A 62 42.46 27.01 -15.56
C ASN A 62 41.65 27.84 -14.55
N ILE A 63 41.02 28.96 -14.94
CA ILE A 63 40.24 29.81 -14.02
C ILE A 63 38.80 29.95 -14.53
N PRO A 64 37.78 29.57 -13.75
CA PRO A 64 36.39 29.72 -14.17
C PRO A 64 36.01 31.19 -14.28
N PHE A 65 35.22 31.52 -15.31
CA PHE A 65 34.74 32.87 -15.53
C PHE A 65 33.78 33.31 -14.42
N LEU A 66 32.82 32.44 -14.06
CA LEU A 66 31.85 32.71 -13.01
C LEU A 66 32.05 31.74 -11.83
N LYS A 67 32.34 32.28 -10.67
CA LYS A 67 32.41 31.54 -9.40
C LYS A 67 31.14 31.77 -8.59
N ILE A 68 30.48 30.70 -8.16
CA ILE A 68 29.26 30.76 -7.34
C ILE A 68 29.51 30.06 -6.01
N VAL A 69 29.33 30.79 -4.91
CA VAL A 69 29.18 30.17 -3.59
C VAL A 69 27.72 30.22 -3.20
N MET A 70 27.15 29.06 -2.87
CA MET A 70 25.76 28.94 -2.45
C MET A 70 25.63 28.44 -1.01
N GLY A 71 24.55 28.87 -0.35
CA GLY A 71 24.23 28.55 1.05
C GLY A 71 23.05 27.59 1.25
N ASN A 72 22.55 27.55 2.49
CA ASN A 72 21.35 26.82 2.91
C ASN A 72 20.28 27.79 3.47
N GLU A 73 19.64 28.57 2.59
CA GLU A 73 18.73 29.68 2.98
C GLU A 73 17.52 29.27 3.87
N THR A 74 17.15 27.99 3.96
CA THR A 74 15.87 27.53 4.52
C THR A 74 15.76 27.52 6.04
N THR A 75 14.63 28.02 6.54
CA THR A 75 14.12 27.99 7.93
C THR A 75 13.37 26.69 8.23
N TYR A 76 14.06 25.64 8.68
CA TYR A 76 13.43 24.61 9.50
C TYR A 76 14.07 24.64 10.89
N PRO A 77 13.29 24.53 11.99
CA PRO A 77 13.84 24.53 13.34
C PRO A 77 14.49 23.18 13.68
N THR A 78 15.47 23.27 14.56
CA THR A 78 16.34 22.23 15.12
C THR A 78 15.59 21.04 15.74
N LYS A 79 16.12 19.83 15.51
CA LYS A 79 16.70 19.07 16.63
C LYS A 79 18.20 19.16 16.43
N GLU A 80 18.98 19.48 17.44
CA GLU A 80 20.44 19.75 17.39
C GLU A 80 21.36 18.68 16.74
N GLU A 81 20.83 17.61 16.13
CA GLU A 81 21.51 16.30 16.10
C GLU A 81 21.24 15.47 14.83
N LEU A 82 21.05 16.06 13.65
CA LEU A 82 21.19 15.27 12.41
C LEU A 82 22.66 15.22 11.98
N VAL A 83 23.46 14.60 12.87
CA VAL A 83 24.76 13.97 12.71
C VAL A 83 25.36 14.02 11.28
N ALA A 84 26.49 14.72 11.18
CA ALA A 84 27.46 14.78 10.08
C ALA A 84 27.09 15.62 8.83
N GLY A 85 27.99 16.51 8.41
CA GLY A 85 27.88 17.34 7.21
C GLY A 85 27.59 16.59 5.90
N TYR A 86 27.84 15.27 5.86
CA TYR A 86 27.38 14.38 4.79
C TYR A 86 25.87 14.44 4.55
N LYS A 87 25.04 14.67 5.59
CA LYS A 87 23.57 14.76 5.41
C LYS A 87 23.12 16.05 4.71
N LEU A 88 23.79 17.18 4.94
CA LEU A 88 23.35 18.46 4.37
C LEU A 88 23.59 18.52 2.85
N ARG A 89 24.75 18.04 2.39
CA ARG A 89 25.09 17.93 0.97
C ARG A 89 24.13 17.03 0.20
N GLU A 90 23.77 15.87 0.75
CA GLU A 90 22.79 14.95 0.13
C GLU A 90 21.38 15.55 0.10
N LEU A 91 20.94 16.16 1.21
CA LEU A 91 19.65 16.87 1.27
C LEU A 91 19.59 18.00 0.23
N PHE A 92 20.71 18.69 0.00
CA PHE A 92 20.79 19.76 -0.99
C PHE A 92 20.61 19.21 -2.41
N LYS A 93 21.39 18.19 -2.77
CA LYS A 93 21.24 17.49 -4.05
C LYS A 93 19.81 17.02 -4.28
N GLN A 94 19.21 16.43 -3.25
CA GLN A 94 17.85 15.91 -3.32
C GLN A 94 16.82 17.01 -3.59
N ARG A 95 16.89 18.15 -2.88
CA ARG A 95 15.98 19.29 -3.14
C ARG A 95 16.12 19.83 -4.56
N MET A 96 17.34 19.95 -5.07
CA MET A 96 17.54 20.39 -6.46
C MET A 96 16.90 19.41 -7.46
N ILE A 97 17.03 18.10 -7.23
CA ILE A 97 16.38 17.07 -8.06
C ILE A 97 14.85 17.24 -8.01
N GLU A 98 14.28 17.40 -6.82
CA GLU A 98 12.84 17.61 -6.64
C GLU A 98 12.35 18.87 -7.35
N ASP A 99 13.04 20.00 -7.20
CA ASP A 99 12.68 21.27 -7.84
C ASP A 99 12.72 21.17 -9.38
N LEU A 100 13.70 20.45 -9.93
CA LEU A 100 13.77 20.13 -11.36
C LEU A 100 12.60 19.23 -11.81
N GLN A 101 12.15 18.30 -10.96
CA GLN A 101 11.09 17.34 -11.30
C GLN A 101 9.66 17.87 -11.09
N ARG A 102 9.45 18.82 -10.17
CA ARG A 102 8.13 19.36 -9.80
C ARG A 102 7.38 20.00 -10.97
N GLN A 103 8.08 20.73 -11.83
CA GLN A 103 7.48 21.41 -12.96
C GLN A 103 7.75 20.65 -14.25
N LYS A 104 6.75 20.58 -15.14
CA LYS A 104 6.98 20.12 -16.51
C LYS A 104 7.79 21.20 -17.23
N LEU A 105 9.07 20.97 -17.44
CA LEU A 105 9.94 21.91 -18.13
C LEU A 105 9.52 22.07 -19.60
N THR A 106 9.45 23.31 -20.05
CA THR A 106 9.31 23.66 -21.48
C THR A 106 10.60 23.32 -22.24
N GLU A 107 10.52 23.17 -23.57
CA GLU A 107 11.70 22.94 -24.42
C GLU A 107 12.77 24.03 -24.21
N VAL A 108 12.35 25.28 -24.00
CA VAL A 108 13.24 26.40 -23.69
C VAL A 108 13.98 26.14 -22.37
N GLN A 109 13.28 25.72 -21.32
CA GLN A 109 13.91 25.40 -20.02
C GLN A 109 14.86 24.20 -20.12
N ILE A 110 14.52 23.17 -20.90
CA ILE A 110 15.41 22.02 -21.16
C ILE A 110 16.69 22.49 -21.85
N ARG A 111 16.62 23.31 -22.91
CA ARG A 111 17.80 23.87 -23.58
C ARG A 111 18.68 24.70 -22.62
N ARG A 112 18.05 25.46 -21.72
CA ARG A 112 18.76 26.28 -20.73
C ARG A 112 19.47 25.43 -19.68
N LEU A 113 18.84 24.34 -19.24
CA LEU A 113 19.46 23.39 -18.30
C LEU A 113 20.66 22.67 -18.95
N LYS A 114 20.57 22.31 -20.24
CA LYS A 114 21.72 21.79 -21.01
C LYS A 114 22.87 22.79 -21.06
N ALA A 115 22.58 24.06 -21.37
CA ALA A 115 23.61 25.09 -21.41
C ALA A 115 24.30 25.29 -20.04
N LEU A 116 23.54 25.26 -18.93
CA LEU A 116 24.12 25.30 -17.58
C LEU A 116 25.06 24.12 -17.35
N ARG A 117 24.59 22.90 -17.65
CA ARG A 117 25.39 21.67 -17.52
C ARG A 117 26.69 21.77 -18.32
N ASP A 118 26.63 22.26 -19.55
CA ASP A 118 27.79 22.41 -20.42
C ASP A 118 28.78 23.48 -19.90
N PHE A 119 28.29 24.60 -19.36
CA PHE A 119 29.15 25.62 -18.74
C PHE A 119 29.84 25.11 -17.48
N VAL A 120 29.15 24.31 -16.66
CA VAL A 120 29.72 23.70 -15.46
C VAL A 120 30.74 22.62 -15.84
N ALA A 121 30.41 21.77 -16.83
CA ALA A 121 31.29 20.70 -17.31
C ALA A 121 32.58 21.25 -17.94
N ASN A 122 32.49 22.37 -18.67
CA ASN A 122 33.64 23.02 -19.32
C ASN A 122 34.39 24.00 -18.40
N ASN A 123 34.16 23.98 -17.08
CA ASN A 123 34.82 24.88 -16.12
C ASN A 123 34.60 26.37 -16.39
N ILE A 124 33.54 26.76 -17.10
CA ILE A 124 33.17 28.17 -17.30
C ILE A 124 32.50 28.71 -16.04
N ILE A 125 31.64 27.88 -15.44
CA ILE A 125 30.98 28.14 -14.16
C ILE A 125 31.50 27.14 -13.14
N ASP A 126 31.94 27.64 -11.99
CA ASP A 126 32.29 26.81 -10.86
C ASP A 126 31.38 27.09 -9.66
N VAL A 127 31.03 26.04 -8.93
CA VAL A 127 30.04 26.11 -7.85
C VAL A 127 30.57 25.39 -6.61
N LYS A 128 30.54 26.11 -5.49
CA LYS A 128 30.86 25.59 -4.16
C LYS A 128 29.69 25.75 -3.19
N LEU A 129 29.58 24.81 -2.26
CA LEU A 129 28.60 24.82 -1.18
C LEU A 129 29.26 25.30 0.11
N PHE A 130 28.71 26.34 0.72
CA PHE A 130 29.12 26.78 2.05
C PHE A 130 28.26 26.11 3.11
N ASP A 131 28.83 25.18 3.88
CA ASP A 131 28.14 24.31 4.84
C ASP A 131 28.50 24.56 6.31
N LYS A 132 29.43 25.49 6.59
CA LYS A 132 29.88 25.81 7.96
C LYS A 132 28.86 26.61 8.76
N SER A 133 28.10 27.50 8.10
CA SER A 133 27.03 28.29 8.72
C SER A 133 26.04 28.78 7.66
N ARG A 134 24.97 29.47 8.09
CA ARG A 134 23.95 29.96 7.17
C ARG A 134 24.49 31.09 6.30
N LEU A 135 24.61 30.85 4.99
CA LEU A 135 24.89 31.87 3.98
C LEU A 135 23.58 32.36 3.34
N HIS A 136 23.22 33.62 3.57
CA HIS A 136 22.04 34.30 3.00
C HIS A 136 22.42 35.52 2.15
N ALA A 137 23.71 35.69 1.85
CA ALA A 137 24.22 36.80 1.06
C ALA A 137 23.56 36.82 -0.33
N LYS A 138 23.43 38.03 -0.89
CA LYS A 138 23.08 38.28 -2.28
C LYS A 138 24.09 39.30 -2.83
N LEU A 139 25.25 38.79 -3.21
CA LEU A 139 26.35 39.56 -3.79
C LEU A 139 26.52 39.13 -5.25
N TYR A 140 26.57 40.11 -6.15
CA TYR A 140 26.94 39.93 -7.55
C TYR A 140 28.13 40.83 -7.86
N LEU A 141 29.32 40.25 -7.99
CA LEU A 141 30.56 40.97 -8.23
C LEU A 141 31.06 40.72 -9.66
N PHE A 142 31.43 41.78 -10.37
CA PHE A 142 31.91 41.76 -11.75
C PHE A 142 33.26 42.47 -11.81
N LEU A 143 34.30 41.77 -12.26
CA LEU A 143 35.68 42.27 -12.30
C LEU A 143 36.04 42.61 -13.75
N THR A 144 36.35 43.87 -14.03
CA THR A 144 36.69 44.34 -15.38
C THR A 144 38.20 44.48 -15.54
N LYS A 145 38.88 45.14 -14.61
CA LYS A 145 40.33 45.31 -14.61
C LYS A 145 40.87 45.30 -13.17
N PRO A 146 40.99 44.14 -12.54
CA PRO A 146 41.47 44.05 -11.15
C PRO A 146 42.88 44.64 -10.97
N GLU A 147 43.71 44.61 -12.02
CA GLU A 147 45.09 45.12 -12.05
C GLU A 147 45.20 46.66 -12.15
N GLU A 148 44.12 47.37 -12.50
CA GLU A 148 44.12 48.83 -12.71
C GLU A 148 44.48 49.53 -11.40
N ARG A 149 45.54 50.37 -11.38
CA ARG A 149 46.02 51.00 -10.13
C ARG A 149 45.21 52.23 -9.70
N PHE A 150 44.63 52.95 -10.66
CA PHE A 150 43.99 54.26 -10.41
C PHE A 150 42.49 54.27 -10.70
N GLY A 151 41.94 53.22 -11.32
CA GLY A 151 40.52 53.08 -11.66
C GLY A 151 39.76 52.11 -10.76
N SER A 152 38.45 52.05 -10.98
CA SER A 152 37.60 51.04 -10.36
C SER A 152 37.95 49.65 -10.92
N PRO A 153 38.20 48.65 -10.05
CA PRO A 153 38.54 47.30 -10.50
C PRO A 153 37.33 46.52 -11.04
N GLY A 154 36.10 47.04 -10.85
CA GLY A 154 34.87 46.36 -11.22
C GLY A 154 33.62 47.00 -10.63
N LEU A 155 32.53 46.24 -10.60
CA LEU A 155 31.24 46.64 -10.03
C LEU A 155 30.74 45.54 -9.10
N ALA A 156 30.25 45.92 -7.93
CA ALA A 156 29.58 45.01 -7.01
C ALA A 156 28.11 45.42 -6.83
N VAL A 157 27.22 44.43 -6.76
CA VAL A 157 25.82 44.62 -6.37
C VAL A 157 25.58 43.89 -5.07
N VAL A 158 25.09 44.62 -4.07
CA VAL A 158 24.69 44.06 -2.78
C VAL A 158 23.24 44.46 -2.51
N GLY A 159 22.42 43.50 -2.09
CA GLY A 159 21.02 43.79 -1.82
C GLY A 159 20.20 42.61 -1.33
N SER A 160 18.90 42.66 -1.67
CA SER A 160 17.89 41.69 -1.26
C SER A 160 17.51 40.70 -2.38
N SER A 161 17.89 40.99 -3.63
CA SER A 161 17.50 40.18 -4.79
C SER A 161 18.16 38.81 -4.82
N ASN A 162 17.37 37.75 -4.65
CA ASN A 162 17.81 36.39 -4.94
C ASN A 162 18.06 36.19 -6.44
N PHE A 163 18.92 35.20 -6.77
CA PHE A 163 19.24 34.85 -8.15
C PHE A 163 18.13 34.00 -8.78
N THR A 164 16.92 34.55 -8.83
CA THR A 164 15.70 33.97 -9.42
C THR A 164 15.18 34.88 -10.53
N ALA A 165 14.31 34.36 -11.39
CA ALA A 165 13.71 35.20 -12.44
C ALA A 165 12.92 36.37 -11.84
N GLU A 166 12.13 36.11 -10.80
CA GLU A 166 11.30 37.09 -10.11
C GLU A 166 12.15 38.09 -9.32
N GLY A 167 13.17 37.63 -8.59
CA GLY A 167 14.07 38.48 -7.80
C GLY A 167 14.86 39.47 -8.64
N LEU A 168 15.22 39.11 -9.88
CA LEU A 168 15.99 39.96 -10.77
C LEU A 168 15.14 40.89 -11.65
N THR A 169 13.81 40.73 -11.67
CA THR A 169 12.95 41.43 -12.64
C THR A 169 11.67 42.04 -12.07
N GLN A 170 10.95 41.35 -11.18
CA GLN A 170 9.58 41.71 -10.79
C GLN A 170 9.46 42.07 -9.31
N ASN A 171 10.12 41.32 -8.44
CA ASN A 171 10.01 41.53 -6.99
C ASN A 171 10.49 42.93 -6.63
N LYS A 172 9.80 43.55 -5.67
CA LYS A 172 10.24 44.80 -5.05
C LYS A 172 11.41 44.51 -4.12
N GLU A 173 12.60 44.58 -4.69
CA GLU A 173 13.87 44.41 -4.01
C GLU A 173 14.56 45.76 -3.86
N LEU A 174 15.58 45.83 -3.03
CA LEU A 174 16.49 46.98 -2.95
C LEU A 174 17.91 46.48 -3.04
N ASN A 175 18.65 47.04 -4.01
CA ASN A 175 20.06 46.74 -4.24
C ASN A 175 20.84 48.03 -4.47
N VAL A 176 22.10 47.99 -4.09
CA VAL A 176 23.05 49.10 -4.26
C VAL A 176 24.18 48.65 -5.18
N LEU A 177 24.50 49.49 -6.15
CA LEU A 177 25.65 49.37 -7.04
C LEU A 177 26.84 50.08 -6.40
N LEU A 178 27.93 49.35 -6.20
CA LEU A 178 29.18 49.81 -5.62
C LEU A 178 30.27 49.75 -6.69
N THR A 179 30.91 50.89 -6.92
CA THR A 179 32.01 51.02 -7.88
C THR A 179 33.26 51.62 -7.24
N ALA A 180 33.22 52.04 -5.97
CA ALA A 180 34.41 52.56 -5.31
C ALA A 180 35.45 51.44 -5.15
N ARG A 181 36.71 51.76 -5.43
CA ARG A 181 37.80 50.78 -5.44
C ARG A 181 37.88 49.99 -4.14
N GLU A 182 37.85 50.68 -3.01
CA GLU A 182 38.00 50.06 -1.69
C GLU A 182 36.87 49.07 -1.39
N GLU A 183 35.64 49.42 -1.76
CA GLU A 183 34.44 48.56 -1.58
C GLU A 183 34.54 47.30 -2.43
N VAL A 184 34.87 47.46 -3.72
CA VAL A 184 34.97 46.34 -4.66
C VAL A 184 36.12 45.40 -4.25
N LEU A 185 37.27 45.95 -3.85
CA LEU A 185 38.40 45.13 -3.36
C LEU A 185 38.06 44.40 -2.06
N TYR A 186 37.38 45.06 -1.12
CA TYR A 186 36.94 44.42 0.12
C TYR A 186 35.98 43.26 -0.16
N LEU A 187 34.94 43.48 -0.97
CA LEU A 187 33.96 42.45 -1.33
C LEU A 187 34.59 41.31 -2.12
N ASN A 188 35.58 41.61 -2.97
CA ASN A 188 36.36 40.59 -3.67
C ASN A 188 37.15 39.70 -2.71
N GLN A 189 37.88 40.29 -1.76
CA GLN A 189 38.61 39.55 -0.72
C GLN A 189 37.67 38.77 0.20
N TRP A 190 36.52 39.35 0.54
CA TRP A 190 35.49 38.68 1.33
C TRP A 190 34.97 37.45 0.61
N PHE A 191 34.66 37.56 -0.69
CA PHE A 191 34.25 36.42 -1.51
C PHE A 191 35.34 35.35 -1.58
N ASP A 192 36.60 35.73 -1.80
CA ASP A 192 37.70 34.76 -1.93
C ASP A 192 37.89 33.95 -0.65
N LYS A 193 37.80 34.58 0.53
CA LYS A 193 37.80 33.85 1.81
C LYS A 193 36.63 32.86 1.88
N LEU A 194 35.44 33.28 1.48
CA LEU A 194 34.24 32.46 1.50
C LEU A 194 34.34 31.27 0.52
N TRP A 195 34.97 31.49 -0.63
CA TRP A 195 35.27 30.48 -1.64
C TRP A 195 36.26 29.42 -1.15
N ASP A 196 37.30 29.83 -0.44
CA ASP A 196 38.31 28.93 0.12
C ASP A 196 37.76 28.09 1.26
N GLU A 197 36.79 28.62 2.00
CA GLU A 197 36.11 27.91 3.07
C GLU A 197 35.01 26.94 2.61
N ALA A 198 34.48 27.13 1.39
CA ALA A 198 33.39 26.34 0.84
C ALA A 198 33.87 25.01 0.23
N VAL A 199 32.98 24.03 0.24
CA VAL A 199 33.24 22.67 -0.27
C VAL A 199 32.91 22.58 -1.76
N GLU A 200 33.72 21.83 -2.51
CA GLU A 200 33.48 21.54 -3.93
C GLU A 200 32.10 20.92 -4.18
N PHE A 201 31.31 21.51 -5.08
CA PHE A 201 29.96 21.04 -5.40
C PHE A 201 29.70 20.88 -6.91
N ARG A 202 30.69 21.20 -7.76
CA ARG A 202 30.57 21.13 -9.21
C ARG A 202 30.11 19.75 -9.73
N GLU A 203 30.79 18.69 -9.31
CA GLU A 203 30.47 17.31 -9.70
C GLU A 203 29.09 16.85 -9.19
N ASP A 204 28.68 17.33 -8.01
CA ASP A 204 27.34 17.06 -7.49
C ASP A 204 26.28 17.75 -8.32
N LEU A 205 26.52 18.99 -8.75
CA LEU A 205 25.59 19.73 -9.58
C LEU A 205 25.38 19.04 -10.93
N LEU A 206 26.46 18.56 -11.57
CA LEU A 206 26.37 17.77 -12.80
C LEU A 206 25.53 16.50 -12.57
N LYS A 207 25.82 15.76 -11.50
CA LYS A 207 25.06 14.56 -11.12
C LYS A 207 23.59 14.86 -10.83
N VAL A 208 23.29 15.97 -10.16
CA VAL A 208 21.91 16.42 -9.88
C VAL A 208 21.15 16.66 -11.17
N ILE A 209 21.75 17.38 -12.13
CA ILE A 209 21.12 17.67 -13.42
C ILE A 209 20.86 16.37 -14.20
N ASP A 210 21.82 15.44 -14.20
CA ASP A 210 21.70 14.17 -14.90
C ASP A 210 20.67 13.24 -14.23
N ILE A 211 20.76 13.02 -12.92
CA ILE A 211 19.88 12.13 -12.12
C ILE A 211 18.44 12.65 -12.05
N ALA A 212 18.22 13.96 -12.18
CA ALA A 212 16.88 14.52 -12.19
C ALA A 212 15.99 13.92 -13.29
N GLY A 213 16.56 13.31 -14.35
CA GLY A 213 15.80 12.60 -15.37
C GLY A 213 14.92 13.54 -16.22
N VAL A 214 15.25 14.83 -16.24
CA VAL A 214 14.50 15.88 -16.95
C VAL A 214 15.05 16.16 -18.35
N LEU A 215 16.29 15.77 -18.62
CA LEU A 215 16.90 15.85 -19.95
C LEU A 215 16.48 14.63 -20.79
N PRO A 216 16.08 14.80 -22.07
CA PRO A 216 15.64 13.69 -22.93
C PRO A 216 16.63 12.53 -23.05
N GLU A 217 17.93 12.83 -22.98
CA GLU A 217 19.03 11.88 -23.05
C GLU A 217 19.42 11.23 -21.71
N SER A 218 18.78 11.60 -20.59
CA SER A 218 19.13 11.04 -19.28
C SER A 218 18.71 9.57 -19.19
N PRO A 219 19.61 8.66 -18.76
CA PRO A 219 19.25 7.26 -18.52
C PRO A 219 18.45 7.06 -17.23
N TYR A 220 18.29 8.11 -16.41
CA TYR A 220 17.65 8.02 -15.10
C TYR A 220 16.15 8.34 -15.20
N PRO A 221 15.27 7.46 -14.68
CA PRO A 221 13.84 7.73 -14.66
C PRO A 221 13.50 8.86 -13.67
N LYS A 222 12.36 9.52 -13.90
CA LYS A 222 11.81 10.50 -12.93
C LYS A 222 11.50 9.79 -11.61
N ILE A 223 12.14 10.21 -10.52
CA ILE A 223 12.14 9.49 -9.23
C ILE A 223 10.89 9.83 -8.38
N GLY A 224 10.20 10.94 -8.65
CA GLY A 224 8.96 11.33 -7.97
C GLY A 224 9.21 12.18 -6.72
N GLU A 225 8.18 12.42 -5.91
CA GLU A 225 8.29 13.23 -4.68
C GLU A 225 8.71 12.39 -3.47
N LEU A 226 9.56 12.94 -2.61
CA LEU A 226 9.87 12.31 -1.33
C LEU A 226 8.63 12.33 -0.43
N ILE A 227 8.18 11.14 -0.04
CA ILE A 227 7.14 10.96 0.96
C ILE A 227 7.80 10.85 2.33
N ASP A 228 7.38 11.68 3.28
CA ASP A 228 7.90 11.59 4.65
C ASP A 228 7.57 10.22 5.28
N PRO A 229 8.38 9.72 6.24
CA PRO A 229 8.18 8.40 6.81
C PRO A 229 6.79 8.14 7.39
N GLN A 230 6.12 9.16 7.94
CA GLN A 230 4.78 8.99 8.51
C GLN A 230 3.74 8.82 7.41
N THR A 231 3.83 9.64 6.36
CA THR A 231 2.94 9.53 5.19
C THR A 231 3.18 8.22 4.44
N LEU A 232 4.44 7.81 4.28
CA LEU A 232 4.78 6.51 3.71
C LEU A 232 4.18 5.38 4.55
N PHE A 233 4.33 5.43 5.87
CA PHE A 233 3.74 4.44 6.77
C PHE A 233 2.22 4.38 6.62
N LYS A 234 1.54 5.53 6.55
CA LYS A 234 0.08 5.59 6.28
C LYS A 234 -0.27 4.92 4.95
N TYR A 235 0.45 5.20 3.87
CA TYR A 235 0.25 4.54 2.58
C TYR A 235 0.49 3.03 2.64
N LEU A 236 1.55 2.59 3.31
CA LEU A 236 1.87 1.18 3.47
C LEU A 236 0.78 0.46 4.27
N VAL A 237 0.31 1.06 5.37
CA VAL A 237 -0.78 0.52 6.19
C VAL A 237 -2.09 0.48 5.40
N TYR A 238 -2.45 1.56 4.70
CA TYR A 238 -3.62 1.61 3.83
C TYR A 238 -3.57 0.51 2.76
N ARG A 239 -2.42 0.35 2.10
CA ARG A 239 -2.22 -0.68 1.07
C ARG A 239 -2.25 -2.09 1.66
N TRP A 240 -1.60 -2.30 2.80
CA TRP A 240 -1.50 -3.61 3.44
C TRP A 240 -2.86 -4.10 3.97
N THR A 241 -3.68 -3.17 4.43
CA THR A 241 -5.06 -3.40 4.91
C THR A 241 -6.11 -3.27 3.82
N GLU A 242 -5.72 -3.06 2.56
CA GLU A 242 -6.62 -2.92 1.41
C GLU A 242 -7.73 -1.88 1.66
N GLY A 243 -7.38 -0.79 2.35
CA GLY A 243 -8.28 0.32 2.66
C GLY A 243 -9.18 0.14 3.88
N ARG A 244 -9.14 -1.00 4.58
CA ARG A 244 -9.98 -1.25 5.77
C ARG A 244 -9.76 -0.28 6.92
N VAL A 245 -8.56 0.32 7.02
CA VAL A 245 -8.25 1.34 8.03
C VAL A 245 -9.19 2.56 7.97
N LEU A 246 -9.81 2.82 6.81
CA LEU A 246 -10.78 3.92 6.64
C LEU A 246 -12.20 3.55 7.09
N ASN A 247 -12.54 2.26 7.17
CA ASN A 247 -13.89 1.79 7.51
C ASN A 247 -14.05 1.57 9.02
N LEU A 248 -14.11 2.67 9.76
CA LEU A 248 -14.32 2.67 11.21
C LEU A 248 -15.68 2.07 11.62
N HIS A 249 -16.67 1.98 10.72
CA HIS A 249 -17.98 1.36 11.01
C HIS A 249 -17.92 -0.16 11.21
N GLU A 250 -16.94 -0.86 10.63
CA GLU A 250 -16.76 -2.31 10.81
C GLU A 250 -16.05 -2.66 12.13
N LYS A 251 -15.40 -1.68 12.79
CA LYS A 251 -14.77 -1.88 14.12
C LYS A 251 -15.77 -2.20 15.23
N ASP A 252 -17.03 -1.81 15.07
CA ASP A 252 -18.08 -2.11 16.06
C ASP A 252 -18.61 -3.55 15.94
N ILE A 253 -18.40 -4.22 14.79
CA ILE A 253 -18.92 -5.57 14.51
C ILE A 253 -17.81 -6.62 14.67
N LEU A 254 -16.63 -6.36 14.10
CA LEU A 254 -15.48 -7.26 14.15
C LEU A 254 -14.48 -6.77 15.19
N MET A 255 -14.08 -7.66 16.09
CA MET A 255 -12.94 -7.41 16.98
C MET A 255 -11.66 -7.29 16.15
N GLU A 256 -10.66 -6.56 16.64
CA GLU A 256 -9.40 -6.30 15.92
C GLU A 256 -8.74 -7.58 15.37
N PHE A 257 -8.69 -8.65 16.17
CA PHE A 257 -8.15 -9.92 15.68
C PHE A 257 -9.02 -10.53 14.58
N GLN A 258 -10.35 -10.41 14.66
CA GLN A 258 -11.25 -10.93 13.63
C GLN A 258 -11.04 -10.19 12.32
N GLU A 259 -10.87 -8.87 12.33
CA GLU A 259 -10.55 -8.04 11.16
C GLU A 259 -9.27 -8.54 10.46
N VAL A 260 -8.19 -8.73 11.22
CA VAL A 260 -6.94 -9.33 10.73
C VAL A 260 -7.18 -10.75 10.17
N GLY A 261 -8.08 -11.50 10.80
CA GLY A 261 -8.48 -12.83 10.35
C GLY A 261 -9.17 -12.81 9.00
N VAL A 262 -10.07 -11.85 8.76
CA VAL A 262 -10.74 -11.67 7.48
C VAL A 262 -9.73 -11.26 6.39
N LEU A 263 -8.80 -10.34 6.68
CA LEU A 263 -7.73 -9.96 5.74
C LEU A 263 -6.83 -11.14 5.37
N ASN A 264 -6.47 -11.97 6.34
CA ASN A 264 -5.68 -13.17 6.07
C ASN A 264 -6.49 -14.19 5.26
N ALA A 265 -7.76 -14.35 5.59
CA ALA A 265 -8.66 -15.24 4.86
C ALA A 265 -8.79 -14.86 3.39
N THR A 266 -8.99 -13.57 3.08
CA THR A 266 -9.12 -13.09 1.70
C THR A 266 -7.80 -13.21 0.92
N LYS A 267 -6.65 -12.92 1.55
CA LYS A 267 -5.34 -13.12 0.92
C LYS A 267 -5.09 -14.59 0.58
N ILE A 268 -5.36 -15.49 1.53
CA ILE A 268 -5.22 -16.94 1.33
C ILE A 268 -6.18 -17.41 0.23
N SER A 269 -7.47 -17.05 0.30
CA SER A 269 -8.46 -17.42 -0.71
C SER A 269 -8.13 -16.89 -2.10
N SER A 270 -7.53 -15.71 -2.21
CA SER A 270 -7.08 -15.18 -3.50
C SER A 270 -5.98 -16.01 -4.13
N HIS A 271 -5.07 -16.57 -3.31
CA HIS A 271 -3.95 -17.37 -3.80
C HIS A 271 -4.31 -18.85 -4.02
N TYR A 272 -5.06 -19.45 -3.10
CA TYR A 272 -5.36 -20.89 -3.08
C TYR A 272 -6.77 -21.25 -3.56
N ASN A 273 -7.61 -20.26 -3.89
CA ASN A 273 -9.04 -20.40 -4.15
C ASN A 273 -9.88 -20.84 -2.93
N GLY A 274 -9.27 -20.97 -1.76
CA GLY A 274 -10.01 -21.19 -0.52
C GLY A 274 -9.14 -21.09 0.71
N VAL A 275 -9.80 -21.06 1.86
CA VAL A 275 -9.18 -20.96 3.18
C VAL A 275 -9.96 -21.77 4.20
N ILE A 276 -9.25 -22.33 5.18
CA ILE A 276 -9.84 -22.98 6.33
C ILE A 276 -9.86 -22.00 7.51
N LEU A 277 -11.05 -21.61 7.97
CA LEU A 277 -11.23 -20.82 9.19
C LEU A 277 -11.34 -21.79 10.37
N ALA A 278 -10.25 -21.87 11.13
CA ALA A 278 -10.04 -22.88 12.15
C ALA A 278 -9.98 -22.36 13.59
N ASP A 279 -10.30 -21.09 13.80
CA ASP A 279 -10.33 -20.48 15.12
C ASP A 279 -11.14 -21.30 16.15
N SER A 280 -10.66 -21.30 17.39
CA SER A 280 -11.31 -21.98 18.52
C SER A 280 -12.79 -21.62 18.66
N VAL A 281 -13.59 -22.52 19.24
CA VAL A 281 -15.02 -22.29 19.49
C VAL A 281 -15.22 -20.99 20.28
N GLY A 282 -16.19 -20.17 19.86
CA GLY A 282 -16.50 -18.88 20.51
C GLY A 282 -15.63 -17.70 20.06
N LEU A 283 -14.67 -17.87 19.15
CA LEU A 283 -13.88 -16.77 18.58
C LEU A 283 -14.56 -16.05 17.39
N GLY A 284 -15.78 -16.46 17.01
CA GLY A 284 -16.56 -15.80 15.96
C GLY A 284 -16.14 -16.12 14.52
N LYS A 285 -15.98 -17.40 14.17
CA LYS A 285 -15.72 -17.83 12.78
C LYS A 285 -16.81 -17.36 11.80
N SER A 286 -18.08 -17.41 12.21
CA SER A 286 -19.20 -16.94 11.39
C SER A 286 -19.12 -15.44 11.13
N PHE A 287 -18.71 -14.64 12.12
CA PHE A 287 -18.46 -13.20 11.94
C PHE A 287 -17.34 -12.93 10.93
N MET A 288 -16.23 -13.67 11.02
CA MET A 288 -15.16 -13.52 10.02
C MET A 288 -15.61 -13.88 8.61
N ALA A 289 -16.31 -15.01 8.47
CA ALA A 289 -16.84 -15.43 7.18
C ALA A 289 -17.87 -14.42 6.63
N ALA A 290 -18.72 -13.86 7.48
CA ALA A 290 -19.65 -12.79 7.10
C ALA A 290 -18.91 -11.52 6.64
N GLY A 291 -17.80 -11.15 7.28
CA GLY A 291 -16.92 -10.07 6.82
C GLY A 291 -16.33 -10.35 5.43
N VAL A 292 -15.92 -11.60 5.15
CA VAL A 292 -15.46 -11.99 3.79
C VAL A 292 -16.61 -11.88 2.78
N ILE A 293 -17.82 -12.33 3.14
CA ILE A 293 -19.02 -12.26 2.29
C ILE A 293 -19.36 -10.80 1.96
N GLN A 294 -19.32 -9.91 2.95
CA GLN A 294 -19.59 -8.48 2.76
C GLN A 294 -18.59 -7.85 1.79
N ASP A 295 -17.29 -8.11 1.99
CA ASP A 295 -16.25 -7.61 1.08
C ASP A 295 -16.41 -8.14 -0.35
N PHE A 296 -16.78 -9.41 -0.47
CA PHE A 296 -17.02 -10.06 -1.75
C PHE A 296 -18.22 -9.43 -2.49
N LEU A 297 -19.37 -9.27 -1.84
CA LEU A 297 -20.55 -8.64 -2.46
C LEU A 297 -20.33 -7.14 -2.75
N ASN A 298 -19.53 -6.45 -1.93
CA ASN A 298 -19.12 -5.08 -2.20
C ASN A 298 -18.04 -4.95 -3.29
N ARG A 299 -17.70 -6.05 -3.98
CA ARG A 299 -16.74 -6.10 -5.09
C ARG A 299 -15.35 -5.58 -4.71
N ARG A 300 -14.91 -5.76 -3.46
CA ARG A 300 -13.51 -5.49 -3.07
C ARG A 300 -12.53 -6.46 -3.75
N TYR A 301 -13.02 -7.64 -4.15
CA TYR A 301 -12.25 -8.68 -4.84
C TYR A 301 -12.86 -9.02 -6.22
N PRO A 302 -12.77 -8.10 -7.22
CA PRO A 302 -13.42 -8.31 -8.52
C PRO A 302 -12.86 -9.52 -9.28
N THR A 303 -11.61 -9.92 -9.03
CA THR A 303 -10.98 -11.11 -9.64
C THR A 303 -11.58 -12.44 -9.18
N TRP A 304 -12.46 -12.43 -8.18
CA TRP A 304 -13.17 -13.62 -7.71
C TRP A 304 -14.47 -13.86 -8.48
N ILE A 305 -14.85 -12.95 -9.36
CA ILE A 305 -16.10 -13.00 -10.13
C ILE A 305 -15.73 -13.06 -11.61
N PRO A 306 -16.35 -13.94 -12.41
CA PRO A 306 -16.21 -13.90 -13.87
C PRO A 306 -16.68 -12.56 -14.45
N ASP A 307 -16.11 -12.16 -15.59
CA ASP A 307 -16.51 -10.92 -16.27
C ASP A 307 -18.02 -10.89 -16.55
N ASN A 308 -18.64 -9.73 -16.32
CA ASN A 308 -20.07 -9.46 -16.54
C ASN A 308 -21.04 -10.36 -15.75
N LYS A 309 -20.60 -10.96 -14.63
CA LYS A 309 -21.48 -11.72 -13.73
C LYS A 309 -21.74 -10.97 -12.42
N ASP A 310 -22.97 -11.07 -11.90
CA ASP A 310 -23.27 -10.64 -10.53
C ASP A 310 -22.81 -11.69 -9.50
N PRO A 311 -22.28 -11.25 -8.34
CA PRO A 311 -21.73 -12.17 -7.36
C PRO A 311 -22.81 -12.98 -6.65
N GLY A 312 -22.56 -14.29 -6.52
CA GLY A 312 -23.38 -15.20 -5.72
C GLY A 312 -22.60 -15.86 -4.60
N VAL A 313 -23.20 -15.91 -3.41
CA VAL A 313 -22.69 -16.65 -2.25
C VAL A 313 -23.64 -17.78 -1.88
N LEU A 314 -23.11 -18.99 -1.69
CA LEU A 314 -23.87 -20.12 -1.15
C LEU A 314 -23.26 -20.58 0.18
N LEU A 315 -24.07 -20.51 1.23
CA LEU A 315 -23.76 -21.06 2.54
C LEU A 315 -24.36 -22.46 2.67
N ILE A 316 -23.51 -23.45 2.95
CA ILE A 316 -23.91 -24.84 3.19
C ILE A 316 -23.81 -25.10 4.69
N LEU A 317 -24.95 -25.24 5.36
CA LEU A 317 -25.06 -25.12 6.82
C LEU A 317 -25.84 -26.28 7.46
N PRO A 318 -25.55 -26.69 8.71
CA PRO A 318 -26.49 -27.45 9.52
C PRO A 318 -27.85 -26.72 9.63
N PRO A 319 -28.99 -27.42 9.53
CA PRO A 319 -30.31 -26.78 9.60
C PRO A 319 -30.52 -25.92 10.86
N SER A 320 -29.94 -26.33 12.00
CA SER A 320 -30.10 -25.68 13.29
C SER A 320 -29.45 -24.29 13.41
N ILE A 321 -28.56 -23.91 12.47
CA ILE A 321 -27.86 -22.63 12.52
C ILE A 321 -28.20 -21.70 11.34
N ILE A 322 -29.07 -22.12 10.41
CA ILE A 322 -29.47 -21.30 9.26
C ILE A 322 -30.05 -19.97 9.74
N SER A 323 -30.94 -19.99 10.73
CA SER A 323 -31.53 -18.77 11.31
C SER A 323 -30.49 -17.85 11.95
N GLN A 324 -29.46 -18.38 12.59
CA GLN A 324 -28.37 -17.57 13.17
C GLN A 324 -27.56 -16.87 12.09
N TRP A 325 -27.32 -17.55 10.96
CA TRP A 325 -26.62 -16.97 9.81
C TRP A 325 -27.48 -15.95 9.05
N GLU A 326 -28.79 -16.18 8.99
CA GLU A 326 -29.78 -15.25 8.46
C GLU A 326 -29.82 -13.98 9.31
N ASP A 327 -29.87 -14.09 10.64
CA ASP A 327 -29.76 -12.95 11.56
C ASP A 327 -28.47 -12.15 11.34
N LEU A 328 -27.35 -12.85 11.09
CA LEU A 328 -26.03 -12.24 10.91
C LEU A 328 -25.90 -11.43 9.61
N LEU A 329 -26.48 -11.92 8.50
CA LEU A 329 -26.29 -11.37 7.14
C LEU A 329 -27.51 -10.61 6.59
N VAL A 330 -28.71 -11.05 6.95
CA VAL A 330 -29.99 -10.53 6.44
C VAL A 330 -30.69 -9.69 7.51
N GLY A 331 -30.60 -10.11 8.78
CA GLY A 331 -31.19 -9.45 9.93
C GLY A 331 -32.53 -10.04 10.35
N ARG A 332 -32.92 -9.73 11.59
CA ARG A 332 -34.23 -10.11 12.12
C ARG A 332 -35.32 -9.27 11.46
N ALA A 333 -36.29 -9.95 10.85
CA ALA A 333 -37.50 -9.34 10.32
C ALA A 333 -38.65 -9.54 11.31
N ASP A 334 -39.43 -8.48 11.57
CA ASP A 334 -40.74 -8.65 12.19
C ASP A 334 -41.71 -9.35 11.24
N GLU A 335 -42.85 -9.84 11.74
CA GLU A 335 -43.83 -10.58 10.92
C GLU A 335 -44.26 -9.79 9.68
N ARG A 336 -44.40 -8.46 9.82
CA ARG A 336 -44.77 -7.58 8.72
C ARG A 336 -43.69 -7.52 7.64
N THR A 337 -42.43 -7.40 8.03
CA THR A 337 -41.29 -7.37 7.11
C THR A 337 -41.10 -8.73 6.45
N LEU A 338 -41.24 -9.82 7.20
CA LEU A 338 -41.15 -11.17 6.66
C LEU A 338 -42.23 -11.42 5.59
N ALA A 339 -43.48 -11.07 5.87
CA ALA A 339 -44.57 -11.22 4.90
C ALA A 339 -44.34 -10.40 3.61
N ARG A 340 -43.66 -9.24 3.72
CA ARG A 340 -43.26 -8.45 2.54
C ARG A 340 -42.14 -9.12 1.76
N LEU A 341 -41.13 -9.65 2.44
CA LEU A 341 -40.05 -10.40 1.82
C LEU A 341 -40.58 -11.63 1.10
N GLU A 342 -41.48 -12.40 1.72
CA GLU A 342 -42.10 -13.60 1.13
C GLU A 342 -42.92 -13.28 -0.13
N ARG A 343 -43.49 -12.06 -0.24
CA ARG A 343 -44.11 -11.55 -1.47
C ARG A 343 -43.11 -11.09 -2.53
N GLY A 344 -41.81 -11.19 -2.26
CA GLY A 344 -40.74 -10.72 -3.15
C GLY A 344 -40.57 -9.20 -3.17
N GLU A 345 -41.08 -8.47 -2.17
CA GLU A 345 -40.87 -7.04 -2.06
C GLU A 345 -39.41 -6.73 -1.67
N ARG A 346 -38.87 -5.61 -2.16
CA ARG A 346 -37.61 -5.05 -1.66
C ARG A 346 -37.87 -4.30 -0.37
N VAL A 347 -37.23 -4.71 0.71
CA VAL A 347 -37.41 -4.12 2.03
C VAL A 347 -36.06 -3.76 2.63
N LYS A 348 -35.97 -2.56 3.21
CA LYS A 348 -34.82 -2.16 4.01
C LYS A 348 -34.92 -2.81 5.39
N ILE A 349 -33.94 -3.65 5.72
CA ILE A 349 -33.86 -4.33 7.02
C ILE A 349 -32.67 -3.76 7.78
N ASN A 350 -32.92 -3.19 8.95
CA ASN A 350 -31.88 -2.70 9.84
C ASN A 350 -31.24 -3.88 10.58
N THR A 351 -30.02 -4.24 10.20
CA THR A 351 -29.25 -5.33 10.81
C THR A 351 -28.32 -4.77 11.89
N GLU A 352 -28.06 -5.55 12.95
CA GLU A 352 -27.07 -5.17 13.97
C GLU A 352 -25.62 -5.44 13.51
N PHE A 353 -25.44 -6.35 12.55
CA PHE A 353 -24.14 -6.87 12.14
C PHE A 353 -23.79 -6.47 10.70
N PHE A 354 -24.04 -7.34 9.71
CA PHE A 354 -23.60 -7.12 8.33
C PHE A 354 -24.72 -6.62 7.43
N PHE A 355 -24.36 -5.95 6.34
CA PHE A 355 -25.31 -5.34 5.39
C PHE A 355 -26.36 -4.44 6.07
N LYS A 356 -25.87 -3.59 6.98
CA LYS A 356 -26.67 -2.60 7.68
C LYS A 356 -27.24 -1.60 6.70
N ASP A 357 -28.52 -1.26 6.88
CA ASP A 357 -29.24 -0.32 6.02
C ASP A 357 -29.39 -0.72 4.53
N ASN A 358 -28.88 -1.87 4.11
CA ASN A 358 -29.07 -2.43 2.79
C ASN A 358 -30.51 -2.93 2.56
N PHE A 359 -31.03 -2.70 1.35
CA PHE A 359 -32.29 -3.31 0.90
C PHE A 359 -32.10 -4.80 0.56
N LYS A 360 -33.13 -5.59 0.86
CA LYS A 360 -33.12 -7.04 0.73
C LYS A 360 -34.41 -7.52 0.07
N ARG A 361 -34.32 -8.55 -0.78
CA ARG A 361 -35.47 -9.21 -1.40
C ARG A 361 -35.32 -10.71 -1.26
N MET A 362 -36.34 -11.40 -0.77
CA MET A 362 -36.34 -12.87 -0.76
C MET A 362 -36.77 -13.37 -2.14
N VAL A 363 -35.94 -14.22 -2.74
CA VAL A 363 -36.21 -14.91 -4.00
C VAL A 363 -36.78 -16.30 -3.71
N LYS A 364 -36.33 -16.92 -2.62
CA LYS A 364 -36.76 -18.25 -2.18
C LYS A 364 -36.79 -18.32 -0.65
N GLY A 365 -37.88 -18.86 -0.09
CA GLY A 365 -38.14 -18.86 1.35
C GLY A 365 -38.20 -20.24 2.02
N ASP A 366 -37.82 -21.32 1.35
CA ASP A 366 -37.93 -22.67 1.92
C ASP A 366 -37.08 -22.82 3.19
N TYR A 367 -37.61 -23.48 4.22
CA TYR A 367 -36.92 -23.65 5.52
C TYR A 367 -35.48 -24.18 5.39
N ASN A 368 -35.24 -25.09 4.44
CA ASN A 368 -33.94 -25.71 4.20
C ASN A 368 -33.18 -25.10 2.99
N HIS A 369 -33.77 -24.16 2.26
CA HIS A 369 -33.16 -23.49 1.12
C HIS A 369 -33.73 -22.08 0.94
N LYS A 370 -33.05 -21.07 1.48
CA LYS A 370 -33.43 -19.66 1.35
C LYS A 370 -32.49 -18.92 0.41
N ILE A 371 -33.00 -17.97 -0.37
CA ILE A 371 -32.20 -17.13 -1.26
C ILE A 371 -32.64 -15.68 -1.08
N TYR A 372 -31.67 -14.82 -0.80
CA TYR A 372 -31.84 -13.38 -0.68
C TYR A 372 -30.99 -12.64 -1.69
N GLU A 373 -31.57 -11.64 -2.30
CA GLU A 373 -30.85 -10.61 -3.04
C GLU A 373 -30.57 -9.43 -2.12
N ILE A 374 -29.34 -8.91 -2.21
CA ILE A 374 -28.86 -7.78 -1.43
C ILE A 374 -28.60 -6.61 -2.37
N TYR A 375 -29.10 -5.44 -1.98
CA TYR A 375 -28.96 -4.18 -2.69
C TYR A 375 -28.25 -3.18 -1.79
N ASP A 376 -27.71 -2.11 -2.35
CA ASP A 376 -27.09 -1.02 -1.60
C ASP A 376 -28.10 -0.28 -0.68
N GLU A 377 -27.62 0.73 0.04
CA GLU A 377 -28.43 1.51 0.98
C GLU A 377 -29.52 2.35 0.30
N SER A 378 -29.33 2.67 -0.98
CA SER A 378 -30.33 3.35 -1.82
C SER A 378 -31.42 2.40 -2.34
N GLY A 379 -31.10 1.11 -2.47
CA GLY A 379 -31.97 0.09 -3.04
C GLY A 379 -31.94 0.03 -4.57
N GLU A 380 -31.12 0.85 -5.21
CA GLU A 380 -30.99 0.93 -6.67
C GLU A 380 -29.95 -0.08 -7.19
N LYS A 381 -28.81 -0.21 -6.50
CA LYS A 381 -27.68 -1.03 -6.97
C LYS A 381 -27.78 -2.44 -6.39
N PHE A 382 -27.85 -3.43 -7.28
CA PHE A 382 -27.72 -4.83 -6.89
C PHE A 382 -26.28 -5.15 -6.48
N LEU A 383 -26.09 -5.63 -5.26
CA LEU A 383 -24.78 -6.03 -4.74
C LEU A 383 -24.50 -7.51 -5.00
N GLY A 384 -25.52 -8.36 -4.95
CA GLY A 384 -25.42 -9.80 -5.22
C GLY A 384 -26.43 -10.61 -4.44
N LYS A 385 -26.27 -11.94 -4.44
CA LYS A 385 -27.17 -12.86 -3.74
C LYS A 385 -26.49 -13.70 -2.68
N ILE A 386 -27.24 -14.01 -1.64
CA ILE A 386 -26.86 -14.89 -0.53
C ILE A 386 -27.89 -16.01 -0.45
N ALA A 387 -27.42 -17.25 -0.64
CA ALA A 387 -28.23 -18.43 -0.50
C ALA A 387 -27.80 -19.25 0.72
N PHE A 388 -28.78 -19.80 1.44
CA PHE A 388 -28.60 -20.68 2.58
C PHE A 388 -29.17 -22.05 2.21
N LEU A 389 -28.31 -23.06 2.14
CA LEU A 389 -28.69 -24.43 1.80
C LEU A 389 -28.33 -25.37 2.95
N SER A 390 -29.31 -26.15 3.38
CA SER A 390 -29.07 -27.11 4.45
C SER A 390 -28.16 -28.24 3.98
N LEU A 391 -27.28 -28.70 4.88
CA LEU A 391 -26.40 -29.86 4.65
C LEU A 391 -27.19 -31.11 4.25
N GLY A 392 -28.44 -31.25 4.71
CA GLY A 392 -29.30 -32.38 4.37
C GLY A 392 -29.72 -32.36 2.89
N LEU A 393 -30.11 -31.19 2.37
CA LEU A 393 -30.44 -31.05 0.95
C LEU A 393 -29.20 -31.18 0.06
N PHE A 394 -28.09 -30.53 0.44
CA PHE A 394 -26.85 -30.61 -0.33
C PHE A 394 -26.32 -32.05 -0.46
N GLN A 395 -26.58 -32.90 0.53
CA GLN A 395 -26.21 -34.32 0.49
C GLN A 395 -26.96 -35.14 -0.57
N ASN A 396 -28.14 -34.69 -0.99
CA ASN A 396 -28.93 -35.39 -2.01
C ASN A 396 -28.43 -35.10 -3.43
N CYS A 397 -27.68 -34.03 -3.60
CA CYS A 397 -27.01 -33.69 -4.85
C CYS A 397 -25.93 -34.74 -5.17
N ARG A 398 -26.20 -35.62 -6.14
CA ARG A 398 -25.33 -36.78 -6.44
C ARG A 398 -24.09 -36.39 -7.24
N ALA A 399 -22.92 -36.83 -6.76
CA ALA A 399 -21.65 -36.72 -7.46
C ALA A 399 -20.77 -37.96 -7.21
N ASP A 400 -20.21 -38.52 -8.29
CA ASP A 400 -19.16 -39.53 -8.30
C ASP A 400 -18.08 -39.11 -9.30
N LEU A 401 -17.04 -38.44 -8.78
CA LEU A 401 -15.96 -37.91 -9.60
C LEU A 401 -15.10 -39.01 -10.25
N LYS A 402 -15.09 -40.24 -9.70
CA LYS A 402 -14.36 -41.37 -10.31
C LYS A 402 -15.07 -41.87 -11.56
N LYS A 403 -16.40 -41.80 -11.58
CA LYS A 403 -17.24 -42.19 -12.72
C LYS A 403 -17.60 -41.00 -13.63
N GLY A 404 -17.14 -39.79 -13.31
CA GLY A 404 -17.48 -38.57 -14.06
C GLY A 404 -18.95 -38.16 -13.93
N ILE A 405 -19.67 -38.62 -12.90
CA ILE A 405 -21.09 -38.35 -12.71
C ILE A 405 -21.24 -37.13 -11.81
N ILE A 406 -21.90 -36.07 -12.30
CA ILE A 406 -22.26 -34.87 -11.53
C ILE A 406 -23.69 -34.51 -11.89
N SER A 407 -24.57 -34.34 -10.90
CA SER A 407 -25.97 -33.95 -11.14
C SER A 407 -26.06 -32.56 -11.81
N GLU A 408 -27.07 -32.36 -12.65
CA GLU A 408 -27.33 -31.05 -13.27
C GLU A 408 -27.57 -29.95 -12.23
N GLU A 409 -28.17 -30.28 -11.09
CA GLU A 409 -28.31 -29.37 -9.96
C GLU A 409 -26.96 -28.86 -9.43
N LEU A 410 -25.94 -29.71 -9.30
CA LEU A 410 -24.61 -29.29 -8.86
C LEU A 410 -23.90 -28.42 -9.89
N LYS A 411 -24.07 -28.74 -11.18
CA LYS A 411 -23.54 -27.90 -12.27
C LYS A 411 -24.20 -26.52 -12.24
N GLY A 412 -25.52 -26.47 -12.05
CA GLY A 412 -26.25 -25.21 -11.88
C GLY A 412 -25.70 -24.40 -10.70
N ILE A 413 -25.54 -25.05 -9.53
CA ILE A 413 -24.96 -24.40 -8.35
C ILE A 413 -23.53 -23.89 -8.60
N SER A 414 -22.68 -24.68 -9.26
CA SER A 414 -21.29 -24.28 -9.54
C SER A 414 -21.21 -23.08 -10.48
N GLU A 415 -22.11 -22.99 -11.45
CA GLU A 415 -22.21 -21.83 -12.35
C GLU A 415 -22.78 -20.61 -11.61
N GLU A 416 -23.85 -20.81 -10.84
CA GLU A 416 -24.65 -19.76 -10.23
C GLU A 416 -23.92 -18.99 -9.13
N TYR A 417 -23.15 -19.69 -8.28
CA TYR A 417 -22.46 -19.10 -7.13
C TYR A 417 -20.95 -19.08 -7.33
N ASP A 418 -20.28 -18.16 -6.63
CA ASP A 418 -18.86 -17.86 -6.81
C ASP A 418 -18.07 -18.03 -5.50
N LEU A 419 -18.73 -17.79 -4.36
CA LEU A 419 -18.18 -18.01 -3.03
C LEU A 419 -19.03 -19.05 -2.28
N PHE A 420 -18.39 -20.13 -1.87
CA PHE A 420 -19.00 -21.21 -1.09
C PHE A 420 -18.51 -21.16 0.35
N VAL A 421 -19.44 -21.08 1.30
CA VAL A 421 -19.14 -21.12 2.73
C VAL A 421 -19.67 -22.42 3.30
N ILE A 422 -18.79 -23.29 3.76
CA ILE A 422 -19.17 -24.60 4.28
C ILE A 422 -18.90 -24.62 5.78
N ASP A 423 -19.96 -24.66 6.58
CA ASP A 423 -19.84 -24.83 8.02
C ASP A 423 -19.77 -26.31 8.40
N GLU A 424 -19.14 -26.59 9.53
CA GLU A 424 -18.76 -27.93 9.96
C GLU A 424 -18.01 -28.72 8.87
N ALA A 425 -17.03 -28.06 8.24
CA ALA A 425 -16.22 -28.62 7.15
C ALA A 425 -15.54 -29.94 7.52
N HIS A 426 -15.40 -30.24 8.82
CA HIS A 426 -14.96 -31.54 9.30
C HIS A 426 -15.77 -32.73 8.75
N LYS A 427 -17.03 -32.51 8.35
CA LYS A 427 -17.91 -33.52 7.71
C LYS A 427 -17.50 -33.91 6.28
N TYR A 428 -16.55 -33.19 5.69
CA TYR A 428 -16.08 -33.36 4.31
C TYR A 428 -14.68 -33.99 4.23
N ARG A 429 -14.18 -34.60 5.29
CA ARG A 429 -12.81 -35.17 5.30
C ARG A 429 -12.65 -36.45 4.50
N ASN A 430 -13.74 -37.21 4.31
CA ASN A 430 -13.68 -38.51 3.64
C ASN A 430 -14.01 -38.38 2.14
N LYS A 431 -12.97 -38.54 1.31
CA LYS A 431 -13.05 -38.46 -0.16
C LYS A 431 -13.98 -39.46 -0.84
N ASN A 432 -14.34 -40.56 -0.16
CA ASN A 432 -15.22 -41.58 -0.71
C ASN A 432 -16.72 -41.27 -0.49
N THR A 433 -17.05 -40.14 0.15
CA THR A 433 -18.44 -39.76 0.42
C THR A 433 -19.02 -38.90 -0.70
N ASN A 434 -20.34 -38.99 -0.90
CA ASN A 434 -21.05 -38.10 -1.83
C ASN A 434 -20.81 -36.62 -1.48
N ARG A 435 -20.80 -36.27 -0.18
CA ARG A 435 -20.56 -34.89 0.30
C ARG A 435 -19.25 -34.30 -0.22
N TRP A 436 -18.15 -35.06 -0.12
CA TRP A 436 -16.85 -34.59 -0.59
C TRP A 436 -16.83 -34.45 -2.11
N ASN A 437 -17.38 -35.44 -2.83
CA ASN A 437 -17.47 -35.39 -4.30
C ASN A 437 -18.32 -34.20 -4.76
N ALA A 438 -19.45 -33.93 -4.10
CA ALA A 438 -20.32 -32.80 -4.39
C ALA A 438 -19.62 -31.47 -4.12
N ALA A 439 -18.98 -31.29 -2.96
CA ALA A 439 -18.23 -30.07 -2.66
C ALA A 439 -17.09 -29.81 -3.65
N ARG A 440 -16.39 -30.87 -4.06
CA ARG A 440 -15.32 -30.78 -5.05
C ARG A 440 -15.82 -30.54 -6.47
N ALA A 441 -17.01 -31.01 -6.83
CA ALA A 441 -17.64 -30.69 -8.11
C ALA A 441 -17.92 -29.19 -8.26
N LEU A 442 -18.08 -28.46 -7.15
CA LEU A 442 -18.28 -27.01 -7.15
C LEU A 442 -16.99 -26.21 -7.40
N GLN A 443 -15.82 -26.86 -7.46
CA GLN A 443 -14.52 -26.17 -7.48
C GLN A 443 -14.37 -25.20 -8.65
N LYS A 444 -14.94 -25.54 -9.81
CA LYS A 444 -14.80 -24.77 -11.04
C LYS A 444 -16.12 -24.66 -11.77
N LYS A 445 -16.24 -23.57 -12.50
CA LYS A 445 -17.26 -23.39 -13.53
C LYS A 445 -16.89 -24.13 -14.81
N SER A 446 -17.84 -24.23 -15.71
CA SER A 446 -17.73 -24.84 -17.04
C SER A 446 -16.66 -24.18 -17.92
N ASN A 447 -16.44 -22.87 -17.73
CA ASN A 447 -15.35 -22.11 -18.36
C ASN A 447 -13.99 -22.25 -17.64
N ASN A 448 -13.86 -23.21 -16.71
CA ASN A 448 -12.68 -23.46 -15.88
C ASN A 448 -12.31 -22.32 -14.89
N PHE A 449 -13.19 -21.32 -14.72
CA PHE A 449 -13.03 -20.28 -13.70
C PHE A 449 -13.15 -20.89 -12.30
N PRO A 450 -12.20 -20.62 -11.37
CA PRO A 450 -12.21 -21.21 -10.05
C PRO A 450 -13.18 -20.50 -9.11
N ASN A 451 -14.09 -21.27 -8.51
CA ASN A 451 -14.91 -20.77 -7.41
C ASN A 451 -14.09 -20.68 -6.12
N LYS A 452 -14.53 -19.84 -5.18
CA LYS A 452 -13.87 -19.59 -3.89
C LYS A 452 -14.54 -20.34 -2.76
N PHE A 453 -13.75 -20.77 -1.76
CA PHE A 453 -14.25 -21.55 -0.63
C PHE A 453 -13.80 -21.00 0.72
N LEU A 454 -14.74 -20.89 1.67
CA LEU A 454 -14.48 -20.69 3.10
C LEU A 454 -14.92 -21.95 3.84
N LEU A 455 -13.96 -22.71 4.38
CA LEU A 455 -14.25 -23.91 5.16
C LEU A 455 -14.18 -23.60 6.64
N LEU A 456 -15.31 -23.63 7.35
CA LEU A 456 -15.37 -23.31 8.77
C LEU A 456 -15.34 -24.61 9.58
N THR A 457 -14.41 -24.71 10.53
CA THR A 457 -14.29 -25.89 11.39
C THR A 457 -13.54 -25.56 12.67
N ALA A 458 -14.08 -25.89 13.85
CA ALA A 458 -13.35 -25.69 15.10
C ALA A 458 -12.21 -26.71 15.33
N THR A 459 -12.19 -27.81 14.58
CA THR A 459 -11.31 -28.96 14.82
C THR A 459 -10.59 -29.40 13.54
N PRO A 460 -9.91 -28.52 12.78
CA PRO A 460 -9.42 -28.81 11.42
C PRO A 460 -8.62 -30.12 11.29
N LEU A 461 -7.86 -30.47 12.33
CA LEU A 461 -7.10 -31.71 12.49
C LEU A 461 -7.71 -32.51 13.64
N ASN A 462 -8.40 -33.61 13.37
CA ASN A 462 -8.88 -34.50 14.44
C ASN A 462 -8.37 -35.94 14.28
N ASN A 463 -8.34 -36.51 13.06
CA ASN A 463 -8.05 -37.93 12.91
C ASN A 463 -6.77 -38.26 12.09
N THR A 464 -6.53 -37.62 10.94
CA THR A 464 -5.35 -37.94 10.09
C THR A 464 -4.86 -36.76 9.23
N ILE A 465 -3.63 -36.88 8.70
CA ILE A 465 -3.11 -35.97 7.65
C ILE A 465 -3.89 -36.12 6.33
N ASP A 466 -4.41 -37.32 6.03
CA ASP A 466 -5.23 -37.56 4.84
C ASP A 466 -6.53 -36.75 4.86
N ASP A 467 -7.18 -36.65 6.02
CA ASP A 467 -8.37 -35.83 6.21
C ASP A 467 -8.11 -34.36 5.86
N LEU A 468 -6.97 -33.84 6.30
CA LEU A 468 -6.56 -32.49 5.98
C LEU A 468 -6.35 -32.33 4.47
N TYR A 469 -5.58 -33.24 3.87
CA TYR A 469 -5.30 -33.21 2.44
C TYR A 469 -6.58 -33.25 1.61
N ASN A 470 -7.58 -34.03 2.04
CA ASN A 470 -8.89 -34.09 1.40
C ASN A 470 -9.66 -32.76 1.53
N LEU A 471 -9.57 -32.05 2.65
CA LEU A 471 -10.19 -30.72 2.80
C LEU A 471 -9.55 -29.68 1.88
N ILE A 472 -8.22 -29.65 1.81
CA ILE A 472 -7.48 -28.73 0.92
C ILE A 472 -7.89 -28.96 -0.54
N LYS A 473 -8.02 -30.23 -0.93
CA LYS A 473 -8.46 -30.66 -2.26
C LYS A 473 -9.89 -30.26 -2.66
N ILE A 474 -10.69 -29.72 -1.75
CA ILE A 474 -11.99 -29.13 -2.11
C ILE A 474 -11.77 -27.85 -2.93
N PHE A 475 -10.79 -27.03 -2.55
CA PHE A 475 -10.57 -25.72 -3.16
C PHE A 475 -9.28 -25.61 -3.99
N THR A 476 -8.36 -26.58 -3.89
CA THR A 476 -7.16 -26.62 -4.73
C THR A 476 -7.26 -27.64 -5.86
N ASP A 477 -6.62 -27.35 -6.99
CA ASP A 477 -6.49 -28.30 -8.10
C ASP A 477 -5.58 -29.49 -7.75
N ASP A 478 -5.64 -30.58 -8.53
CA ASP A 478 -4.85 -31.79 -8.27
C ASP A 478 -3.35 -31.64 -8.46
N THR A 479 -2.91 -30.65 -9.25
CA THR A 479 -1.47 -30.40 -9.47
C THR A 479 -0.84 -29.66 -8.29
N LEU A 480 -1.67 -29.02 -7.45
CA LEU A 480 -1.26 -28.24 -6.28
C LEU A 480 -0.23 -27.16 -6.68
N ILE A 481 -0.42 -26.57 -7.86
CA ILE A 481 0.54 -25.63 -8.46
C ILE A 481 0.82 -24.44 -7.55
N THR A 482 -0.19 -23.97 -6.81
CA THR A 482 -0.08 -22.86 -5.85
C THR A 482 0.91 -23.16 -4.72
N PHE A 483 0.97 -24.41 -4.24
CA PHE A 483 1.99 -24.83 -3.27
C PHE A 483 3.38 -24.96 -3.90
N ARG A 484 3.45 -25.47 -5.14
CA ARG A 484 4.72 -25.59 -5.87
C ARG A 484 5.36 -24.23 -6.16
N MET A 485 4.56 -23.22 -6.49
CA MET A 485 5.02 -21.83 -6.67
C MET A 485 5.65 -21.26 -5.39
N LYS A 486 5.30 -21.77 -4.21
CA LYS A 486 5.91 -21.45 -2.92
C LYS A 486 7.01 -22.42 -2.48
N ASN A 487 7.45 -23.32 -3.37
CA ASN A 487 8.44 -24.36 -3.06
C ASN A 487 8.02 -25.28 -1.90
N ILE A 488 6.73 -25.60 -1.78
CA ILE A 488 6.19 -26.51 -0.75
C ILE A 488 5.90 -27.88 -1.38
N PRO A 489 6.70 -28.93 -1.09
CA PRO A 489 6.55 -30.26 -1.70
C PRO A 489 5.48 -31.09 -0.97
N ILE A 490 4.23 -30.64 -1.02
CA ILE A 490 3.11 -31.25 -0.29
C ILE A 490 2.88 -32.73 -0.65
N ASP A 491 3.06 -33.11 -1.92
CA ASP A 491 2.90 -34.48 -2.39
C ASP A 491 4.00 -35.42 -1.89
N GLU A 492 5.24 -34.95 -1.81
CA GLU A 492 6.33 -35.69 -1.19
C GLU A 492 6.12 -35.87 0.31
N LEU A 493 5.75 -34.80 1.02
CA LEU A 493 5.50 -34.85 2.46
C LEU A 493 4.36 -35.82 2.80
N VAL A 494 3.26 -35.80 2.04
CA VAL A 494 2.14 -36.73 2.24
C VAL A 494 2.53 -38.17 1.90
N ARG A 495 3.31 -38.40 0.83
CA ARG A 495 3.82 -39.74 0.48
C ARG A 495 4.73 -40.29 1.57
N GLN A 496 5.67 -39.48 2.06
CA GLN A 496 6.58 -39.84 3.15
C GLN A 496 5.80 -40.19 4.43
N TYR A 497 4.82 -39.37 4.80
CA TYR A 497 3.96 -39.62 5.96
C TYR A 497 3.22 -40.97 5.84
N LYS A 498 2.65 -41.29 4.67
CA LYS A 498 1.95 -42.56 4.44
C LYS A 498 2.86 -43.76 4.55
N LYS A 499 4.06 -43.68 3.96
CA LYS A 499 5.07 -44.74 4.04
C LYS A 499 5.45 -45.02 5.49
N LEU A 500 5.82 -43.97 6.24
CA LEU A 500 6.19 -44.09 7.65
C LEU A 500 5.04 -44.61 8.52
N LYS A 501 3.78 -44.22 8.22
CA LYS A 501 2.62 -44.71 8.94
C LYS A 501 2.42 -46.22 8.75
N SER A 502 2.51 -46.70 7.51
CA SER A 502 2.42 -48.13 7.19
C SER A 502 3.54 -48.93 7.89
N GLU A 503 4.78 -48.43 7.82
CA GLU A 503 5.93 -49.08 8.47
C GLU A 503 5.79 -49.11 10.00
N TYR A 504 5.21 -48.07 10.61
CA TYR A 504 4.93 -48.03 12.04
C TYR A 504 3.84 -49.02 12.45
N GLU A 505 2.77 -49.14 11.67
CA GLU A 505 1.69 -50.10 11.91
C GLU A 505 2.18 -51.56 11.83
N GLU A 506 3.18 -51.85 10.98
CA GLU A 506 3.80 -53.18 10.89
C GLU A 506 4.82 -53.48 12.00
N LYS A 507 5.70 -52.51 12.33
CA LYS A 507 6.87 -52.76 13.19
C LYS A 507 6.74 -52.26 14.62
N GLY A 508 5.87 -51.28 14.88
CA GLY A 508 5.69 -50.68 16.21
C GLY A 508 6.91 -49.90 16.75
N ASP A 509 7.90 -49.59 15.91
CA ASP A 509 9.17 -48.99 16.32
C ASP A 509 9.05 -47.52 16.77
N GLU A 510 9.68 -47.18 17.89
CA GLU A 510 9.66 -45.83 18.47
C GLU A 510 10.47 -44.80 17.65
N GLY A 511 11.50 -45.23 16.92
CA GLY A 511 12.25 -44.38 15.98
C GLY A 511 11.37 -43.93 14.81
N ILE A 512 10.59 -44.85 14.22
CA ILE A 512 9.62 -44.55 13.16
C ILE A 512 8.55 -43.58 13.69
N LYS A 513 8.04 -43.79 14.90
CA LYS A 513 7.06 -42.90 15.54
C LYS A 513 7.59 -41.46 15.71
N LYS A 514 8.87 -41.31 16.05
CA LYS A 514 9.53 -40.00 16.16
C LYS A 514 9.63 -39.30 14.80
N GLU A 515 10.01 -40.02 13.75
CA GLU A 515 10.09 -39.46 12.40
C GLU A 515 8.70 -39.14 11.83
N LEU A 516 7.69 -39.99 12.09
CA LEU A 516 6.29 -39.73 11.73
C LEU A 516 5.78 -38.42 12.35
N LYS A 517 6.08 -38.18 13.64
CA LYS A 517 5.75 -36.91 14.32
C LYS A 517 6.47 -35.71 13.70
N ARG A 518 7.73 -35.87 13.30
CA ARG A 518 8.52 -34.82 12.65
C ARG A 518 7.88 -34.43 11.31
N VAL A 519 7.59 -35.40 10.45
CA VAL A 519 6.94 -35.17 9.14
C VAL A 519 5.55 -34.56 9.32
N ALA A 520 4.76 -35.04 10.28
CA ALA A 520 3.45 -34.44 10.58
C ALA A 520 3.55 -32.96 11.00
N THR A 521 4.56 -32.63 11.82
CA THR A 521 4.83 -31.25 12.25
C THR A 521 5.27 -30.38 11.07
N GLU A 522 6.08 -30.93 10.17
CA GLU A 522 6.50 -30.23 8.95
C GLU A 522 5.33 -29.95 8.00
N ILE A 523 4.43 -30.92 7.80
CA ILE A 523 3.19 -30.72 7.04
C ILE A 523 2.36 -29.60 7.68
N LYS A 524 2.18 -29.63 9.00
CA LYS A 524 1.45 -28.58 9.71
C LYS A 524 2.10 -27.20 9.46
N ARG A 525 3.40 -27.06 9.66
CA ARG A 525 4.07 -25.77 9.49
C ARG A 525 4.09 -25.28 8.03
N LYS A 526 4.35 -26.16 7.07
CA LYS A 526 4.55 -25.75 5.66
C LYS A 526 3.25 -25.68 4.86
N VAL A 527 2.25 -26.49 5.20
CA VAL A 527 1.00 -26.59 4.42
C VAL A 527 -0.13 -25.87 5.11
N LEU A 528 -0.34 -26.12 6.41
CA LEU A 528 -1.49 -25.55 7.11
C LEU A 528 -1.37 -24.04 7.31
N ASP A 529 -0.19 -23.54 7.65
CA ASP A 529 0.03 -22.11 7.87
C ASP A 529 -0.23 -21.29 6.60
N GLU A 530 -0.20 -21.92 5.42
CA GLU A 530 -0.47 -21.27 4.13
C GLU A 530 -1.96 -21.17 3.79
N VAL A 531 -2.78 -22.13 4.25
CA VAL A 531 -4.20 -22.24 3.84
C VAL A 531 -5.20 -22.12 4.97
N MET A 532 -4.74 -21.85 6.19
CA MET A 532 -5.58 -21.86 7.38
C MET A 532 -5.37 -20.61 8.24
N VAL A 533 -6.48 -20.03 8.71
CA VAL A 533 -6.48 -19.05 9.79
C VAL A 533 -6.84 -19.78 11.08
N LEU A 534 -5.85 -19.99 11.94
CA LEU A 534 -6.01 -20.73 13.20
C LEU A 534 -5.48 -19.91 14.38
N ARG A 535 -6.39 -19.57 15.30
CA ARG A 535 -6.03 -18.94 16.58
C ARG A 535 -6.68 -19.65 17.76
N THR A 536 -5.94 -19.67 18.86
CA THR A 536 -6.41 -20.20 20.14
C THR A 536 -6.88 -19.05 21.04
N ARG A 537 -7.81 -19.35 21.96
CA ARG A 537 -8.23 -18.36 22.98
C ARG A 537 -7.05 -17.78 23.75
N LYS A 538 -6.09 -18.65 24.12
CA LYS A 538 -4.84 -18.24 24.79
C LYS A 538 -4.03 -17.27 23.93
N TYR A 539 -3.81 -17.58 22.66
CA TYR A 539 -3.10 -16.69 21.74
C TYR A 539 -3.79 -15.31 21.63
N ILE A 540 -5.12 -15.27 21.55
CA ILE A 540 -5.86 -14.01 21.50
C ILE A 540 -5.66 -13.20 22.79
N LEU A 541 -5.80 -13.83 23.96
CA LEU A 541 -5.58 -13.16 25.25
C LEU A 541 -4.14 -12.66 25.43
N ASP A 542 -3.15 -13.39 24.92
CA ASP A 542 -1.73 -13.03 25.04
C ASP A 542 -1.34 -11.87 24.10
N GLN A 543 -1.89 -11.83 22.88
CA GLN A 543 -1.53 -10.82 21.86
C GLN A 543 -2.41 -9.58 21.89
N PHE A 544 -3.67 -9.70 22.29
CA PHE A 544 -4.67 -8.63 22.30
C PHE A 544 -5.11 -8.28 23.73
N LYS A 545 -4.14 -7.98 24.61
CA LYS A 545 -4.36 -7.79 26.06
C LYS A 545 -5.29 -6.63 26.41
N ASP A 546 -5.33 -5.60 25.56
CA ASP A 546 -6.12 -4.39 25.77
C ASP A 546 -7.47 -4.42 25.05
N LEU A 547 -7.81 -5.54 24.41
CA LEU A 547 -9.06 -5.69 23.68
C LEU A 547 -10.27 -5.58 24.63
N LYS A 548 -11.17 -4.65 24.32
CA LYS A 548 -12.41 -4.42 25.03
C LYS A 548 -13.60 -4.68 24.12
N VAL A 549 -14.64 -5.31 24.67
CA VAL A 549 -15.96 -5.46 24.07
C VAL A 549 -16.93 -4.66 24.94
N ASP A 550 -17.58 -3.66 24.36
CA ASP A 550 -18.48 -2.73 25.07
C ASP A 550 -17.84 -2.11 26.33
N GLY A 551 -16.57 -1.73 26.23
CA GLY A 551 -15.79 -1.15 27.34
C GLY A 551 -15.31 -2.15 28.40
N LYS A 552 -15.67 -3.44 28.31
CA LYS A 552 -15.24 -4.51 29.22
C LYS A 552 -14.14 -5.36 28.59
N LYS A 553 -13.17 -5.82 29.38
CA LYS A 553 -12.13 -6.74 28.89
C LYS A 553 -12.76 -8.03 28.35
N LEU A 554 -12.25 -8.53 27.23
CA LEU A 554 -12.67 -9.82 26.68
C LEU A 554 -12.31 -10.95 27.67
N ILE A 555 -13.31 -11.71 28.12
CA ILE A 555 -13.13 -12.87 29.00
C ILE A 555 -13.76 -14.09 28.34
N PHE A 556 -12.95 -15.10 28.03
CA PHE A 556 -13.46 -16.41 27.66
C PHE A 556 -13.83 -17.17 28.92
N LYS A 557 -15.13 -17.35 29.15
CA LYS A 557 -15.60 -18.28 30.19
C LYS A 557 -15.47 -19.70 29.67
N ASP A 558 -14.82 -20.57 30.44
CA ASP A 558 -14.86 -21.99 30.14
C ASP A 558 -16.28 -22.51 30.38
N PRO A 559 -16.82 -23.33 29.47
CA PRO A 559 -18.12 -23.95 29.69
C PRO A 559 -18.03 -24.80 30.95
N LYS A 560 -18.97 -24.62 31.88
CA LYS A 560 -19.14 -25.54 33.02
C LYS A 560 -19.99 -26.71 32.52
N PRO A 561 -19.42 -27.90 32.26
CA PRO A 561 -20.24 -29.05 31.88
C PRO A 561 -21.16 -29.40 33.05
N TYR A 562 -22.44 -29.61 32.78
CA TYR A 562 -23.36 -30.23 33.71
C TYR A 562 -23.61 -31.66 33.22
N SER A 563 -23.52 -32.65 34.11
CA SER A 563 -23.87 -34.01 33.75
C SER A 563 -25.38 -34.11 33.64
N LEU A 564 -25.89 -34.49 32.46
CA LEU A 564 -27.26 -34.98 32.35
C LEU A 564 -27.27 -36.44 32.80
N ASP A 565 -27.99 -36.71 33.88
CA ASP A 565 -28.29 -38.09 34.28
C ASP A 565 -29.44 -38.62 33.42
N TYR A 566 -29.13 -39.55 32.52
CA TYR A 566 -30.11 -40.22 31.66
C TYR A 566 -30.77 -41.43 32.35
N SER A 567 -30.40 -41.76 33.60
CA SER A 567 -31.02 -42.86 34.38
C SER A 567 -32.55 -42.84 34.42
N PRO A 568 -33.25 -41.68 34.43
CA PRO A 568 -34.71 -41.64 34.38
C PRO A 568 -35.31 -42.16 33.06
N PHE A 569 -34.57 -42.05 31.96
CA PHE A 569 -35.00 -42.50 30.62
C PHE A 569 -34.82 -44.00 30.40
N TYR A 570 -34.09 -44.70 31.28
CA TYR A 570 -33.89 -46.15 31.26
C TYR A 570 -34.81 -46.92 32.22
N LYS A 571 -35.90 -46.30 32.70
CA LYS A 571 -36.95 -47.02 33.44
C LYS A 571 -38.02 -47.49 32.46
N GLY A 572 -38.55 -48.70 32.71
CA GLY A 572 -39.44 -49.44 31.80
C GLY A 572 -40.70 -48.72 31.30
N GLY A 573 -41.06 -47.55 31.85
CA GLY A 573 -42.15 -46.71 31.37
C GLY A 573 -41.85 -45.91 30.09
N PHE A 574 -40.61 -45.88 29.58
CA PHE A 574 -40.33 -45.23 28.29
C PHE A 574 -40.94 -45.98 27.09
N ASN A 575 -41.17 -47.29 27.23
CA ASN A 575 -41.89 -48.08 26.23
C ASN A 575 -43.42 -47.84 26.24
N GLU A 576 -43.95 -47.11 27.21
CA GLU A 576 -45.37 -46.72 27.26
C GLU A 576 -45.62 -45.34 26.62
N LEU A 577 -44.56 -44.64 26.20
CA LEU A 577 -44.60 -43.30 25.57
C LEU A 577 -44.44 -43.34 24.03
N ILE A 578 -44.23 -44.52 23.45
CA ILE A 578 -44.26 -44.80 22.00
C ILE A 578 -45.54 -45.56 21.71
#